data_AF-A0A8J3IH31-F1
#
_entry.id   AF-A0A8J3IH31-F1
#
_cell.length_a   1.000
_cell.length_b   1.000
_cell.length_c   1.000
_cell.angle_alpha   90.00
_cell.angle_beta   90.00
_cell.angle_gamma   90.00
#
_symmetry.space_group_name_H-M   'P 1'
#
loop_
_entity.id
_entity.type
_entity.pdbx_description
1 polymer ?
#
loop_
_entity_poly.entity_id
_entity_poly.type
_entity_poly.pdbx_seq_one_letter_code
_entity_poly.pdbx_strand_id
1 'polypeptide(L)'
;MHFDLYHWLFDDPITAGSNAGMSGPEPFRLLWPFLIFCCAGLLITFYYSVEGRKRFVKSKPLVKRMLDRYLGWFAVICFIGLPLIFSRVYLDGYFFAWRFWRYLWLVGLVVWAVLWIVYLVKKYPQERASYQAYEKRQQYIPKGNKRKAKAASR
;
A
#
# COMPACT_ATOMS: atom_id res chain seq x y z
N MET A 1 -29.06 23.23 12.77
CA MET A 1 -28.80 22.04 11.95
C MET A 1 -27.96 21.08 12.80
N HIS A 2 -28.51 19.92 13.15
CA HIS A 2 -27.76 18.88 13.84
C HIS A 2 -27.12 18.01 12.77
N PHE A 3 -25.79 18.00 12.69
CA PHE A 3 -25.07 17.12 11.75
C PHE A 3 -25.09 15.70 12.33
N ASP A 4 -25.85 14.82 11.68
CA ASP A 4 -25.91 13.41 12.05
C ASP A 4 -24.98 12.59 11.15
N LEU A 5 -23.86 12.14 11.71
CA LEU A 5 -22.81 11.43 11.00
C LEU A 5 -23.33 10.10 10.42
N TYR A 6 -24.27 9.45 11.10
CA TYR A 6 -24.79 8.16 10.69
C TYR A 6 -25.59 8.29 9.39
N HIS A 7 -26.56 9.19 9.38
CA HIS A 7 -27.37 9.49 8.20
C HIS A 7 -26.52 10.02 7.04
N TRP A 8 -25.51 10.84 7.32
CA TRP A 8 -24.61 11.33 6.27
C TRP A 8 -23.76 10.21 5.61
N LEU A 9 -23.37 9.19 6.37
CA LEU A 9 -22.51 8.11 5.88
C LEU A 9 -23.30 7.03 5.11
N PHE A 10 -24.53 6.75 5.54
CA PHE A 10 -25.34 5.61 5.06
C PHE A 10 -26.55 6.00 4.22
N ASP A 11 -26.99 7.26 4.19
CA ASP A 11 -28.08 7.66 3.30
C ASP A 11 -27.57 7.90 1.87
N ASP A 12 -28.49 7.85 0.91
CA ASP A 12 -28.24 8.07 -0.50
C ASP A 12 -27.69 9.50 -0.78
N PRO A 13 -27.08 9.73 -1.96
CA PRO A 13 -26.41 11.00 -2.26
C PRO A 13 -27.34 12.22 -2.22
N ILE A 14 -28.63 12.02 -2.49
CA ILE A 14 -29.65 13.07 -2.57
C ILE A 14 -30.11 13.42 -1.16
N THR A 15 -30.45 12.44 -0.34
CA THR A 15 -30.87 12.65 1.06
C THR A 15 -29.74 13.26 1.89
N ALA A 16 -28.49 12.80 1.71
CA ALA A 16 -27.33 13.39 2.38
C ALA A 16 -27.01 14.81 1.88
N GLY A 17 -27.24 15.11 0.59
CA GLY A 17 -27.11 16.47 0.04
C GLY A 17 -28.14 17.43 0.64
N SER A 18 -29.41 16.99 0.71
CA SER A 18 -30.50 17.72 1.36
C SER A 18 -30.23 17.99 2.85
N ASN A 19 -29.77 16.97 3.58
CA ASN A 19 -29.40 17.08 5.00
C ASN A 19 -28.21 18.04 5.24
N ALA A 20 -27.34 18.20 4.24
CA ALA A 20 -26.23 19.15 4.26
C ALA A 20 -26.61 20.55 3.74
N GLY A 21 -27.89 20.80 3.45
CA GLY A 21 -28.38 22.10 2.95
C GLY A 21 -28.03 22.38 1.48
N MET A 22 -27.72 21.34 0.69
CA MET A 22 -27.43 21.45 -0.75
C MET A 22 -28.69 21.20 -1.57
N SER A 23 -28.87 21.95 -2.67
CA SER A 23 -30.03 21.83 -3.57
C SER A 23 -29.92 20.65 -4.57
N GLY A 24 -29.02 19.71 -4.34
CA GLY A 24 -28.71 18.62 -5.26
C GLY A 24 -27.82 17.54 -4.62
N PRO A 25 -27.50 16.46 -5.34
CA PRO A 25 -26.68 15.37 -4.84
C PRO A 25 -25.27 15.87 -4.48
N GLU A 26 -24.67 15.32 -3.42
CA GLU A 26 -23.32 15.71 -3.00
C GLU A 26 -22.28 15.43 -4.11
N PRO A 27 -21.53 16.45 -4.58
CA PRO A 27 -20.51 16.24 -5.60
C PRO A 27 -19.24 15.61 -5.00
N PHE A 28 -18.70 14.59 -5.67
CA PHE A 28 -17.41 14.00 -5.30
C PHE A 28 -16.24 14.88 -5.73
N ARG A 29 -15.82 15.78 -4.85
CA ARG A 29 -14.70 16.71 -5.12
C ARG A 29 -13.33 16.03 -5.21
N LEU A 30 -13.21 14.82 -4.67
CA LEU A 30 -11.93 14.10 -4.53
C LEU A 30 -11.64 13.10 -5.67
N LEU A 31 -12.38 13.15 -6.79
CA LEU A 31 -12.27 12.18 -7.90
C LEU A 31 -10.84 12.14 -8.44
N TRP A 32 -10.37 13.31 -8.85
CA TRP A 32 -9.09 13.46 -9.51
C TRP A 32 -7.93 13.18 -8.57
N PRO A 33 -7.85 13.74 -7.34
CA PRO A 33 -6.80 13.37 -6.40
C PRO A 33 -6.73 11.88 -6.11
N PHE A 34 -7.89 11.22 -5.93
CA PHE A 34 -7.95 9.79 -5.66
C PHE A 34 -7.42 8.96 -6.84
N LEU A 35 -7.89 9.28 -8.05
CA LEU A 35 -7.51 8.57 -9.27
C LEU A 35 -6.01 8.77 -9.56
N ILE A 36 -5.52 10.01 -9.46
CA ILE A 36 -4.09 10.33 -9.60
C ILE A 36 -3.28 9.54 -8.58
N PHE A 37 -3.70 9.50 -7.31
CA PHE A 37 -3.01 8.75 -6.26
C PHE A 37 -2.94 7.25 -6.57
N CYS A 38 -4.05 6.62 -6.96
CA CYS A 38 -4.07 5.20 -7.29
C CYS A 38 -3.23 4.88 -8.54
N CYS A 39 -3.36 5.67 -9.60
CA CYS A 39 -2.62 5.46 -10.85
C CYS A 39 -1.12 5.71 -10.66
N ALA A 40 -0.73 6.82 -10.02
CA ALA A 40 0.66 7.11 -9.72
C ALA A 40 1.26 6.07 -8.77
N GLY A 41 0.50 5.65 -7.75
CA GLY A 41 0.93 4.62 -6.82
C GLY A 41 1.22 3.29 -7.51
N LEU A 42 0.33 2.84 -8.41
CA LEU A 42 0.57 1.64 -9.21
C LEU A 42 1.75 1.82 -10.15
N LEU A 43 1.89 2.97 -10.80
CA LEU A 43 3.01 3.25 -11.70
C LEU A 43 4.36 3.21 -10.96
N ILE A 44 4.43 3.76 -9.75
CA ILE A 44 5.61 3.67 -8.89
C ILE A 44 5.94 2.22 -8.54
N THR A 45 4.92 1.43 -8.14
CA THR A 45 5.13 0.00 -7.80
C THR A 45 5.57 -0.81 -9.02
N PHE A 46 5.01 -0.52 -10.20
CA PHE A 46 5.38 -1.14 -11.46
C PHE A 46 6.82 -0.79 -11.84
N TYR A 47 7.18 0.49 -11.84
CA TYR A 47 8.54 0.95 -12.12
C TYR A 47 9.57 0.31 -11.18
N TYR A 48 9.25 0.26 -9.88
CA TYR A 48 10.09 -0.41 -8.89
C TYR A 48 10.27 -1.90 -9.21
N SER A 49 9.20 -2.61 -9.58
CA SER A 49 9.25 -4.05 -9.87
C SER A 49 10.08 -4.39 -11.11
N VAL A 50 10.00 -3.58 -12.17
CA VAL A 50 10.65 -3.83 -13.46
C VAL A 50 12.12 -3.39 -13.45
N GLU A 51 12.38 -2.14 -13.04
CA GLU A 51 13.69 -1.52 -13.14
C GLU A 51 14.30 -1.21 -11.77
N GLY A 52 13.52 -0.64 -10.85
CA GLY A 52 14.03 -0.11 -9.59
C GLY A 52 14.73 -1.19 -8.73
N ARG A 53 14.14 -2.40 -8.70
CA ARG A 53 14.68 -3.56 -8.00
C ARG A 53 16.05 -4.00 -8.52
N LYS A 54 16.25 -3.91 -9.85
CA LYS A 54 17.50 -4.32 -10.51
C LYS A 54 18.58 -3.26 -10.38
N ARG A 55 18.21 -1.97 -10.44
CA ARG A 55 19.15 -0.85 -10.49
C ARG A 55 19.57 -0.35 -9.10
N PHE A 56 18.63 -0.20 -8.17
CA PHE A 56 18.89 0.47 -6.88
C PHE A 56 19.06 -0.48 -5.69
N VAL A 57 18.49 -1.68 -5.76
CA VAL A 57 18.38 -2.56 -4.58
C VAL A 57 19.07 -3.92 -4.73
N LYS A 58 19.82 -4.12 -5.82
CA LYS A 58 20.54 -5.36 -6.12
C LYS A 58 21.52 -5.76 -5.01
N SER A 59 22.29 -4.82 -4.47
CA SER A 59 23.33 -5.05 -3.45
C SER A 59 22.84 -4.94 -2.01
N LYS A 60 21.56 -4.57 -1.79
CA LYS A 60 21.01 -4.28 -0.46
C LYS A 60 19.83 -5.22 -0.15
N PRO A 61 20.08 -6.47 0.25
CA PRO A 61 19.02 -7.48 0.40
C PRO A 61 17.96 -7.11 1.44
N LEU A 62 18.34 -6.38 2.50
CA LEU A 62 17.42 -5.92 3.53
C LEU A 62 16.45 -4.85 2.99
N VAL A 63 16.98 -3.85 2.28
CA VAL A 63 16.17 -2.81 1.63
C VAL A 63 15.27 -3.42 0.55
N LYS A 64 15.76 -4.42 -0.18
CA LYS A 64 14.99 -5.15 -1.20
C LYS A 64 13.79 -5.86 -0.58
N ARG A 65 14.03 -6.65 0.47
CA ARG A 65 12.97 -7.39 1.17
C ARG A 65 11.92 -6.45 1.76
N MET A 66 12.38 -5.33 2.31
CA MET A 66 11.52 -4.28 2.83
C MET A 66 10.65 -3.71 1.69
N LEU A 67 11.25 -3.08 0.68
CA LEU A 67 10.52 -2.45 -0.41
C LEU A 67 9.59 -3.43 -1.15
N ASP A 68 10.02 -4.67 -1.41
CA ASP A 68 9.18 -5.70 -2.04
C ASP A 68 7.88 -5.97 -1.23
N ARG A 69 7.96 -5.98 0.11
CA ARG A 69 6.80 -6.16 0.99
C ARG A 69 5.91 -4.92 1.03
N TYR A 70 6.49 -3.73 1.14
CA TYR A 70 5.71 -2.50 1.32
C TYR A 70 5.08 -1.99 0.04
N LEU A 71 5.83 -1.96 -1.06
CA LEU A 71 5.28 -1.65 -2.37
C LEU A 71 4.26 -2.71 -2.82
N GLY A 72 4.42 -3.97 -2.40
CA GLY A 72 3.42 -5.02 -2.63
C GLY A 72 2.07 -4.69 -1.97
N TRP A 73 2.05 -4.42 -0.66
CA TRP A 73 0.82 -4.03 0.04
C TRP A 73 0.24 -2.71 -0.45
N PHE A 74 1.12 -1.75 -0.77
CA PHE A 74 0.70 -0.48 -1.36
C PHE A 74 0.02 -0.66 -2.72
N ALA A 75 0.58 -1.51 -3.59
CA ALA A 75 -0.03 -1.86 -4.86
C ALA A 75 -1.41 -2.48 -4.68
N VAL A 76 -1.58 -3.39 -3.70
CA VAL A 76 -2.89 -3.98 -3.37
C VAL A 76 -3.90 -2.91 -2.97
N ILE A 77 -3.51 -1.95 -2.11
CA ILE A 77 -4.39 -0.85 -1.69
C ILE A 77 -4.79 0.03 -2.89
N CYS A 78 -3.84 0.42 -3.75
CA CYS A 78 -4.13 1.20 -4.95
C CYS A 78 -5.00 0.41 -5.96
N PHE A 79 -4.75 -0.90 -6.10
CA PHE A 79 -5.50 -1.77 -7.00
C PHE A 79 -6.94 -1.99 -6.53
N ILE A 80 -7.18 -2.11 -5.22
CA ILE A 80 -8.53 -2.16 -4.64
C ILE A 80 -9.22 -0.79 -4.73
N GLY A 81 -8.46 0.30 -4.65
CA GLY A 81 -8.99 1.66 -4.77
C GLY A 81 -9.64 1.94 -6.13
N LEU A 82 -9.08 1.41 -7.22
CA LEU A 82 -9.62 1.60 -8.58
C LEU A 82 -11.06 1.07 -8.78
N PRO A 83 -11.38 -0.22 -8.54
CA PRO A 83 -12.75 -0.70 -8.67
C PRO A 83 -13.69 -0.02 -7.68
N LEU A 84 -13.22 0.38 -6.49
CA LEU A 84 -14.02 1.17 -5.56
C LEU A 84 -14.44 2.53 -6.15
N ILE A 85 -13.54 3.24 -6.84
CA ILE A 85 -13.92 4.52 -7.45
C ILE A 85 -14.85 4.35 -8.66
N PHE A 86 -14.69 3.28 -9.45
CA PHE A 86 -15.59 2.98 -10.57
C PHE A 86 -16.96 2.47 -10.12
N SER A 87 -17.00 1.71 -9.01
CA SER A 87 -18.25 1.21 -8.42
C SER A 87 -19.19 2.34 -7.98
N ARG A 88 -18.66 3.56 -7.80
CA ARG A 88 -19.46 4.75 -7.51
C ARG A 88 -20.63 4.95 -8.49
N VAL A 89 -20.38 4.79 -9.80
CA VAL A 89 -21.41 5.01 -10.82
C VAL A 89 -22.58 4.02 -10.68
N TYR A 90 -22.28 2.80 -10.21
CA TYR A 90 -23.28 1.74 -10.03
C TYR A 90 -23.91 1.74 -8.63
N LEU A 91 -23.22 2.28 -7.62
CA LEU A 91 -23.65 2.30 -6.22
C LEU A 91 -24.34 3.61 -5.80
N ASP A 92 -24.49 4.58 -6.70
CA ASP A 92 -25.09 5.89 -6.39
C ASP A 92 -26.56 5.79 -5.94
N GLY A 93 -27.25 4.70 -6.28
CA GLY A 93 -28.65 4.45 -5.90
C GLY A 93 -28.87 3.54 -4.67
N TYR A 94 -27.81 3.07 -3.99
CA TYR A 94 -27.92 2.09 -2.92
C TYR A 94 -27.46 2.64 -1.55
N PHE A 95 -28.10 2.17 -0.47
CA PHE A 95 -27.84 2.53 0.94
C PHE A 95 -26.37 2.33 1.38
N PHE A 96 -25.63 1.38 0.79
CA PHE A 96 -24.17 1.29 0.97
C PHE A 96 -23.47 2.21 -0.02
N ALA A 97 -23.65 3.52 0.19
CA ALA A 97 -23.10 4.54 -0.67
C ALA A 97 -21.58 4.41 -0.81
N TRP A 98 -21.06 4.89 -1.93
CA TRP A 98 -19.62 4.98 -2.23
C TRP A 98 -18.80 5.67 -1.11
N ARG A 99 -19.45 6.45 -0.23
CA ARG A 99 -18.86 7.11 0.95
C ARG A 99 -18.27 6.10 1.93
N PHE A 100 -19.04 5.10 2.34
CA PHE A 100 -18.63 4.10 3.31
C PHE A 100 -17.35 3.38 2.84
N TRP A 101 -17.38 2.90 1.59
CA TRP A 101 -16.24 2.21 0.98
C TRP A 101 -15.01 3.08 0.83
N ARG A 102 -15.18 4.36 0.49
CA ARG A 102 -14.08 5.33 0.46
C ARG A 102 -13.42 5.47 1.82
N TYR A 103 -14.19 5.65 2.88
CA TYR A 103 -13.64 5.83 4.22
C TYR A 103 -13.00 4.55 4.74
N LEU A 104 -13.59 3.39 4.45
CA LEU A 104 -12.98 2.09 4.77
C LEU A 104 -11.62 1.93 4.07
N TRP A 105 -11.53 2.29 2.80
CA TRP A 105 -10.27 2.30 2.06
C TRP A 105 -9.25 3.29 2.65
N LEU A 106 -9.69 4.49 3.01
CA LEU A 106 -8.83 5.51 3.61
C LEU A 106 -8.30 5.07 4.98
N VAL A 107 -9.15 4.47 5.82
CA VAL A 107 -8.75 3.83 7.08
C VAL A 107 -7.71 2.73 6.82
N GLY A 108 -7.93 1.89 5.80
CA GLY A 108 -6.96 0.86 5.40
C GLY A 108 -5.59 1.45 5.01
N LEU A 109 -5.59 2.57 4.26
CA LEU A 109 -4.38 3.30 3.90
C LEU A 109 -3.68 3.86 5.15
N VAL A 110 -4.42 4.47 6.07
CA VAL A 110 -3.88 5.01 7.33
C VAL A 110 -3.27 3.89 8.18
N VAL A 111 -3.97 2.77 8.36
CA VAL A 111 -3.45 1.61 9.10
C VAL A 111 -2.16 1.09 8.45
N TRP A 112 -2.14 0.95 7.12
CA TRP A 112 -0.94 0.57 6.40
C TRP A 112 0.22 1.55 6.62
N ALA A 113 -0.04 2.86 6.54
CA ALA A 113 0.96 3.90 6.75
C ALA A 113 1.53 3.88 8.18
N VAL A 114 0.66 3.69 9.19
CA VAL A 114 1.09 3.57 10.59
C VAL A 114 1.94 2.32 10.79
N LEU A 115 1.51 1.15 10.29
CA LEU A 115 2.29 -0.08 10.37
C LEU A 115 3.66 0.05 9.70
N TRP A 116 3.73 0.79 8.60
CA TRP A 116 4.97 1.08 7.89
C TRP A 116 5.91 1.97 8.71
N ILE A 117 5.40 3.06 9.29
CA ILE A 117 6.17 3.96 10.16
C ILE A 117 6.69 3.22 11.39
N VAL A 118 5.84 2.43 12.04
CA VAL A 118 6.22 1.62 13.21
C VAL A 118 7.32 0.64 12.85
N TYR A 119 7.23 -0.02 11.69
CA TYR A 119 8.28 -0.91 11.21
C TYR A 119 9.60 -0.15 10.97
N LEU A 120 9.57 1.01 10.31
CA LEU A 120 10.76 1.81 10.04
C LEU A 120 11.46 2.28 11.32
N VAL A 121 10.70 2.68 12.35
CA VAL A 121 11.27 3.19 13.59
C VAL A 121 11.74 2.07 14.52
N LYS A 122 10.97 0.98 14.67
CA LYS A 122 11.26 -0.06 15.67
C LYS A 122 12.01 -1.25 15.10
N LYS A 123 11.56 -1.78 13.96
CA LYS A 123 12.01 -3.09 13.46
C LYS A 123 13.17 -2.99 12.48
N TYR A 124 13.16 -1.99 11.61
CA TYR A 124 14.25 -1.73 10.67
C TYR A 124 15.62 -1.53 11.32
N PRO A 125 15.80 -0.75 12.41
CA PRO A 125 17.13 -0.60 13.03
C PRO A 125 17.64 -1.92 13.62
N GLN A 126 16.75 -2.74 14.20
CA GLN A 126 17.09 -4.05 14.74
C GLN A 126 17.53 -5.03 13.65
N GLU A 127 16.77 -5.10 12.55
CA GLU A 127 17.12 -5.93 11.39
C GLU A 127 18.47 -5.50 10.80
N ARG A 128 18.73 -4.18 10.68
CA ARG A 128 20.01 -3.65 10.20
C ARG A 128 21.19 -4.06 11.09
N ALA A 129 21.06 -3.93 12.41
CA ALA A 129 22.11 -4.31 13.36
C ALA A 129 22.39 -5.82 13.32
N SER A 130 21.33 -6.64 13.27
CA SER A 130 21.46 -8.10 13.16
C SER A 130 22.15 -8.53 11.86
N TYR A 131 21.85 -7.85 10.74
CA TYR A 131 22.46 -8.12 9.45
C TYR A 131 23.95 -7.78 9.43
N GLN A 132 24.35 -6.66 10.05
CA GLN A 132 25.76 -6.29 10.21
C GLN A 132 26.53 -7.28 11.09
N ALA A 133 25.92 -7.76 12.18
CA ALA A 133 26.52 -8.79 13.02
C ALA A 133 26.69 -10.11 12.26
N TYR A 134 25.72 -10.47 11.42
CA TYR A 134 25.80 -11.65 10.57
C TYR A 134 26.89 -11.53 9.50
N GLU A 135 27.03 -10.38 8.83
CA GLU A 135 28.12 -10.14 7.88
C GLU A 135 29.50 -10.25 8.53
N LYS A 136 29.68 -9.68 9.74
CA LYS A 136 30.92 -9.84 10.51
C LYS A 136 31.22 -11.30 10.82
N ARG A 137 30.21 -12.10 11.19
CA ARG A 137 30.40 -13.54 11.47
C ARG A 137 30.74 -14.33 10.20
N GLN A 138 30.15 -13.99 9.06
CA GLN A 138 30.45 -14.64 7.78
C GLN A 138 31.87 -14.37 7.28
N GLN A 139 32.52 -13.28 7.70
CA GLN A 139 33.93 -13.03 7.38
C GLN A 139 34.87 -14.09 7.97
N TYR A 140 34.50 -14.68 9.11
CA TYR A 140 35.30 -15.70 9.80
C TYR A 140 34.94 -17.13 9.43
N ILE A 141 33.85 -17.34 8.70
CA ILE A 141 33.46 -18.66 8.21
C ILE A 141 34.13 -18.84 6.84
N PRO A 142 35.10 -19.76 6.70
CA PRO A 142 35.70 -20.04 5.40
C PRO A 142 34.58 -20.43 4.45
N LYS A 143 34.43 -19.68 3.34
CA LYS A 143 33.51 -20.05 2.26
C LYS A 143 34.01 -21.37 1.70
N GLY A 144 33.46 -22.47 2.20
CA GLY A 144 33.81 -23.82 1.79
C GLY A 144 33.81 -23.87 0.27
N ASN A 145 34.99 -24.10 -0.30
CA ASN A 145 35.20 -24.18 -1.73
C ASN A 145 34.36 -25.38 -2.23
N LYS A 146 33.12 -25.14 -2.68
CA LYS A 146 32.32 -26.12 -3.44
C LYS A 146 32.89 -26.34 -4.85
N ARG A 147 34.20 -26.13 -5.03
CA ARG A 147 34.94 -26.50 -6.23
C ARG A 147 35.47 -27.92 -5.98
N LYS A 148 34.88 -28.87 -6.71
CA LYS A 148 35.40 -30.21 -7.01
C LYS A 148 35.18 -31.32 -5.97
N ALA A 149 33.92 -31.76 -5.83
CA ALA A 149 33.61 -33.15 -5.44
C ALA A 149 32.80 -33.85 -6.55
N LYS A 150 33.08 -33.51 -7.83
CA LYS A 150 32.48 -34.15 -9.02
C LYS A 150 33.57 -34.64 -9.98
N ALA A 151 34.69 -35.12 -9.44
CA ALA A 151 35.83 -35.64 -10.20
C ALA A 151 36.49 -36.87 -9.52
N ALA A 152 35.71 -37.63 -8.72
CA ALA A 152 36.19 -38.85 -8.07
C ALA A 152 35.12 -39.95 -8.06
N SER A 153 34.37 -40.09 -9.16
CA SER A 153 33.59 -41.31 -9.40
C SER A 153 33.46 -41.57 -10.90
N ARG A 154 34.21 -42.59 -11.34
CA ARG A 154 34.30 -43.21 -12.67
C ARG A 154 35.21 -42.52 -13.69
#